data_AF-A0A358PGJ1-F1
#
_entry.id   AF-A0A358PGJ1-F1
#
_cell.length_a   1.000
_cell.length_b   1.000
_cell.length_c   1.000
_cell.angle_alpha   90.00
_cell.angle_beta   90.00
_cell.angle_gamma   90.00
#
_symmetry.space_group_name_H-M   'P 1'
#
loop_
_entity.id
_entity.type
_entity.pdbx_description
1 polymer ?
#
loop_
_entity_poly.entity_id
_entity_poly.type
_entity_poly.pdbx_seq_one_letter_code
_entity_poly.pdbx_strand_id
1 'polypeptide(L)'
;MYQQSVDRSGGSQKSDLILFIVLIIAFFAVGAVVMYLEKLFDSNVPRYVFIGLVLAAIYAIYRLRIIGFRYTVFYKEPETVYDPRFDDMITHEDYPYPVGTIVFERIVSAKGTTIETLCGGDIVAVCAPGGGYSGENASSVIDSANVSCKKAEKAYSVVYKKGDALHRIFFNPDEEFLNHVREIAPQAEFC
;
A
#
# COMPACT_ATOMS: atom_id res chain seq x y z
N MET A 1 -0.28 6.57 19.20
CA MET A 1 -0.45 6.01 17.85
C MET A 1 0.91 6.01 17.17
N TYR A 2 1.25 4.95 16.45
CA TYR A 2 2.44 4.90 15.61
C TYR A 2 2.01 4.77 14.15
N GLN A 3 2.66 5.53 13.26
CA GLN A 3 2.30 5.58 11.86
C GLN A 3 3.55 5.44 11.00
N GLN A 4 3.54 4.44 10.13
CA GLN A 4 4.58 4.21 9.16
C GLN A 4 4.04 4.47 7.76
N SER A 5 4.71 5.32 6.99
CA SER A 5 4.45 5.49 5.55
C SER A 5 5.53 4.80 4.73
N VAL A 6 5.12 3.89 3.86
CA VAL A 6 6.00 3.21 2.91
C VAL A 6 5.61 3.65 1.51
N ASP A 7 6.43 4.53 0.95
CA ASP A 7 6.26 4.92 -0.44
C ASP A 7 6.71 3.79 -1.37
N ARG A 8 5.97 3.55 -2.44
CA ARG A 8 6.42 2.68 -3.54
C ARG A 8 7.45 3.38 -4.41
N SER A 9 8.20 4.35 -3.87
CA SER A 9 9.43 4.87 -4.45
C SER A 9 10.55 3.82 -4.38
N GLY A 10 10.25 2.59 -4.77
CA GLY A 10 11.16 1.48 -5.03
C GLY A 10 11.48 1.33 -6.51
N GLY A 11 11.02 2.25 -7.37
CA GLY A 11 11.72 2.52 -8.62
C GLY A 11 13.09 3.08 -8.25
N SER A 12 14.11 2.23 -8.16
CA SER A 12 15.50 2.71 -8.16
C SER A 12 15.61 3.75 -9.27
N GLN A 13 16.32 4.86 -9.06
CA GLN A 13 16.60 5.87 -10.09
C GLN A 13 16.99 5.23 -11.45
N LYS A 14 17.60 4.05 -11.40
CA LYS A 14 17.92 3.19 -12.56
C LYS A 14 16.69 2.59 -13.26
N SER A 15 15.71 2.06 -12.52
CA SER A 15 14.46 1.53 -13.07
C SER A 15 13.63 2.63 -13.72
N ASP A 16 13.62 3.81 -13.12
CA ASP A 16 12.91 4.97 -13.67
C ASP A 16 13.60 5.52 -14.92
N LEU A 17 14.94 5.49 -14.97
CA LEU A 17 15.72 5.81 -16.16
C LEU A 17 15.48 4.79 -17.29
N ILE A 18 15.47 3.49 -16.98
CA ILE A 18 15.18 2.43 -17.96
C ILE A 18 13.77 2.61 -18.51
N LEU A 19 12.78 2.83 -17.64
CA LEU A 19 11.40 3.07 -18.05
C LEU A 19 11.33 4.28 -19.00
N PHE A 20 12.02 5.38 -18.67
CA PHE A 20 12.07 6.56 -19.52
C PHE A 20 12.68 6.27 -20.90
N ILE A 21 13.80 5.54 -20.96
CA ILE A 21 14.44 5.13 -22.21
C ILE A 21 13.50 4.25 -23.05
N VAL A 22 12.86 3.25 -22.43
CA VAL A 22 11.90 2.37 -23.12
C VAL A 22 10.73 3.17 -23.66
N LEU A 23 10.23 4.16 -22.91
CA LEU A 23 9.11 5.00 -23.33
C LEU A 23 9.46 5.89 -24.52
N ILE A 24 10.71 6.41 -24.57
CA ILE A 24 11.23 7.13 -25.74
C ILE A 24 11.31 6.22 -26.96
N ILE A 25 11.88 5.02 -26.82
CA ILE A 25 12.01 4.07 -27.93
C ILE A 25 10.62 3.66 -28.45
N ALA A 26 9.69 3.35 -27.55
CA ALA A 26 8.31 3.03 -27.89
C ALA A 26 7.61 4.20 -28.59
N PHE A 27 7.84 5.44 -28.15
CA PHE A 27 7.28 6.63 -28.78
C PHE A 27 7.73 6.76 -30.24
N PHE A 28 9.02 6.57 -30.53
CA PHE A 28 9.54 6.61 -31.90
C PHE A 28 9.03 5.44 -32.75
N ALA A 29 9.01 4.22 -32.21
CA ALA A 29 8.54 3.03 -32.92
C ALA A 29 7.06 3.16 -33.30
N VAL A 30 6.21 3.57 -32.37
CA VAL A 30 4.79 3.78 -32.65
C VAL A 30 4.56 5.01 -33.52
N GLY A 31 5.36 6.08 -33.37
CA GLY A 31 5.34 7.23 -34.28
C GLY A 31 5.58 6.84 -35.74
N ALA A 32 6.51 5.91 -36.00
CA ALA A 32 6.74 5.39 -37.35
C ALA A 32 5.54 4.60 -37.90
N VAL A 33 4.89 3.80 -37.05
CA VAL A 33 3.65 3.09 -37.39
C VAL A 33 2.52 4.07 -37.70
N VAL A 34 2.38 5.15 -36.91
CA VAL A 34 1.37 6.18 -37.12
C VAL A 34 1.59 6.90 -38.44
N MET A 35 2.83 7.29 -38.80
CA MET A 35 3.10 7.90 -40.11
C MET A 35 2.74 6.97 -41.27
N TYR A 36 2.99 5.66 -41.12
CA TYR A 36 2.58 4.68 -42.12
C TYR A 36 1.05 4.60 -42.24
N LEU A 37 0.33 4.60 -41.11
CA LEU A 37 -1.13 4.59 -41.09
C LEU A 37 -1.74 5.89 -41.63
N GLU A 38 -1.18 7.06 -41.30
CA GLU A 38 -1.60 8.36 -41.86
C GLU A 38 -1.53 8.33 -43.40
N LYS A 39 -0.45 7.77 -43.94
CA LYS A 39 -0.27 7.63 -45.39
C LYS A 39 -1.22 6.61 -46.02
N LEU A 40 -1.61 5.56 -45.29
CA LEU A 40 -2.50 4.50 -45.77
C LEU A 40 -3.96 4.95 -45.76
N PHE A 41 -4.37 5.74 -44.77
CA PHE A 41 -5.74 6.21 -44.60
C PHE A 41 -5.99 7.65 -45.07
N ASP A 42 -4.95 8.35 -45.56
CA ASP A 42 -4.97 9.78 -45.96
C ASP A 42 -5.70 10.66 -44.93
N SER A 43 -5.40 10.42 -43.65
CA SER A 43 -6.13 11.01 -42.54
C SER A 43 -5.23 11.23 -41.33
N ASN A 44 -5.49 12.32 -40.59
CA ASN A 44 -4.81 12.64 -39.34
C ASN A 44 -5.43 11.93 -38.12
N VAL A 45 -6.53 11.19 -38.30
CA VAL A 45 -7.20 10.44 -37.21
C VAL A 45 -6.25 9.50 -36.46
N PRO A 46 -5.37 8.70 -37.12
CA PRO A 46 -4.41 7.84 -36.43
C PRO A 46 -3.49 8.59 -35.46
N ARG A 47 -3.09 9.83 -35.77
CA ARG A 47 -2.25 10.66 -34.89
C ARG A 47 -2.97 11.10 -33.64
N TYR A 48 -4.22 11.53 -33.74
CA TYR A 48 -4.99 11.93 -32.55
C TYR A 48 -5.27 10.75 -31.62
N VAL A 49 -5.59 9.58 -32.18
CA VAL A 49 -5.76 8.34 -31.41
C VAL A 49 -4.45 7.96 -30.70
N PHE A 50 -3.31 8.06 -31.40
CA PHE A 50 -2.01 7.78 -30.81
C PHE A 50 -1.68 8.71 -29.64
N ILE A 51 -1.86 10.03 -29.81
CA ILE A 51 -1.64 11.02 -28.74
C ILE A 51 -2.52 10.68 -27.53
N GLY A 52 -3.79 10.34 -27.75
CA GLY A 52 -4.71 9.91 -26.69
C GLY A 52 -4.21 8.68 -25.92
N LEU A 53 -3.73 7.66 -26.64
CA LEU A 53 -3.17 6.45 -26.02
C LEU A 53 -1.89 6.73 -25.23
N VAL A 54 -1.00 7.58 -25.74
CA VAL A 54 0.23 7.98 -25.03
C VAL A 54 -0.11 8.72 -23.75
N LEU A 55 -1.04 9.68 -23.79
CA LEU A 55 -1.49 10.40 -22.60
C LEU A 55 -2.14 9.46 -21.57
N ALA A 56 -2.98 8.54 -22.02
CA ALA A 56 -3.59 7.52 -21.15
C ALA A 56 -2.54 6.61 -20.51
N ALA A 57 -1.52 6.19 -21.27
CA ALA A 57 -0.43 5.36 -20.75
C ALA A 57 0.43 6.11 -19.73
N ILE A 58 0.82 7.36 -20.02
CA ILE A 58 1.57 8.22 -19.08
C ILE A 58 0.75 8.41 -17.81
N TYR A 59 -0.54 8.71 -17.91
CA TYR A 59 -1.42 8.86 -16.76
C TYR A 59 -1.52 7.57 -15.93
N ALA A 60 -1.67 6.42 -16.58
CA ALA A 60 -1.71 5.12 -15.90
C ALA A 60 -0.39 4.82 -15.17
N ILE A 61 0.76 5.04 -15.83
CA ILE A 61 2.09 4.84 -15.24
C ILE A 61 2.31 5.79 -14.06
N TYR A 62 1.96 7.07 -14.22
CA TYR A 62 2.03 8.07 -13.17
C TYR A 62 1.22 7.64 -11.94
N ARG A 63 -0.03 7.19 -12.15
CA ARG A 63 -0.89 6.71 -11.08
C ARG A 63 -0.31 5.49 -10.37
N LEU A 64 0.29 4.55 -11.10
CA LEU A 64 0.90 3.34 -10.53
C LEU A 64 2.16 3.65 -9.72
N ARG A 65 2.89 4.72 -10.05
CA ARG A 65 4.18 5.08 -9.44
C ARG A 65 4.05 5.84 -8.11
N ILE A 66 2.93 6.52 -7.89
CA ILE A 66 2.69 7.33 -6.67
C ILE A 66 1.79 6.60 -5.67
N ILE A 67 1.61 5.29 -5.84
CA ILE A 67 0.93 4.48 -4.83
C ILE A 67 1.89 4.34 -3.67
N GLY A 68 1.55 4.87 -2.50
CA GLY A 68 2.18 4.54 -1.23
C GLY A 68 1.27 3.65 -0.41
N PHE A 69 1.82 3.10 0.67
CA PHE A 69 1.03 2.46 1.71
C PHE A 69 1.34 3.13 3.03
N ARG A 70 0.34 3.15 3.91
CA ARG A 70 0.48 3.66 5.27
C ARG A 70 -0.12 2.66 6.22
N TYR A 71 0.62 2.37 7.27
CA TYR A 71 0.21 1.47 8.33
C TYR A 71 0.16 2.28 9.61
N THR A 72 -0.96 2.17 10.30
CA THR A 72 -1.18 2.88 11.56
C THR A 72 -1.54 1.88 12.63
N VAL A 73 -0.88 1.95 13.79
CA VAL A 73 -1.22 1.17 14.97
C VAL A 73 -1.58 2.09 16.13
N PHE A 74 -2.78 1.89 16.67
CA PHE A 74 -3.30 2.62 17.81
C PHE A 74 -3.01 1.82 19.08
N TYR A 75 -1.88 2.09 19.75
CA TYR A 75 -1.40 1.27 20.89
C TYR A 75 -1.59 1.93 22.27
N LYS A 76 -1.80 3.25 22.34
CA LYS A 76 -1.95 4.00 23.59
C LYS A 76 -2.87 5.19 23.38
N GLU A 77 -3.81 5.41 24.32
CA GLU A 77 -4.69 6.58 24.34
C GLU A 77 -3.88 7.89 24.32
N PRO A 78 -4.39 8.94 23.66
CA PRO A 78 -3.72 10.23 23.64
C PRO A 78 -3.67 10.80 25.05
N GLU A 79 -2.51 11.34 25.44
CA GLU A 79 -2.36 11.95 26.76
C GLU A 79 -3.18 13.24 26.82
N THR A 80 -3.91 13.43 27.92
CA THR A 80 -4.58 14.69 28.23
C THR A 80 -3.52 15.73 28.54
N VAL A 81 -3.43 16.77 27.73
CA VAL A 81 -2.48 17.87 27.93
C VAL A 81 -3.24 19.10 28.39
N TYR A 82 -2.75 19.73 29.45
CA TYR A 82 -3.27 21.03 29.88
C TYR A 82 -2.94 22.09 28.81
N ASP A 83 -3.94 22.75 28.23
CA ASP A 83 -3.72 23.89 27.33
C ASP A 83 -3.93 25.21 28.08
N PRO A 84 -2.86 25.95 28.38
CA PRO A 84 -2.94 27.22 29.11
C PRO A 84 -3.78 28.29 28.41
N ARG A 85 -4.09 28.12 27.11
CA ARG A 85 -4.93 29.08 26.35
C ARG A 85 -6.41 28.92 26.64
N PHE A 86 -6.84 27.73 27.07
CA PHE A 86 -8.23 27.40 27.34
C PHE A 86 -8.51 27.09 28.81
N ASP A 87 -7.46 27.08 29.66
CA ASP A 87 -7.54 26.76 31.10
C ASP A 87 -8.24 25.41 31.34
N ASP A 88 -7.98 24.45 30.45
CA ASP A 88 -8.66 23.16 30.45
C ASP A 88 -7.71 22.03 30.05
N MET A 89 -8.04 20.82 30.49
CA MET A 89 -7.37 19.59 30.08
C MET A 89 -7.93 19.17 28.72
N ILE A 90 -7.15 19.35 27.67
CA ILE A 90 -7.56 18.98 26.32
C ILE A 90 -7.03 17.57 26.03
N THR A 91 -7.94 16.65 25.73
CA THR A 91 -7.57 15.38 25.08
C THR A 91 -7.28 15.70 23.62
N HIS A 92 -6.03 15.57 23.18
CA HIS A 92 -5.68 15.76 21.78
C HIS A 92 -6.38 14.68 20.93
N GLU A 93 -7.42 15.09 20.19
CA GLU A 93 -8.22 14.32 19.22
C GLU A 93 -8.58 12.88 19.65
N ASP A 94 -9.88 12.63 19.88
CA ASP A 94 -10.38 11.25 19.94
C ASP A 94 -9.90 10.51 18.69
N TYR A 95 -9.13 9.44 18.90
CA TYR A 95 -8.67 8.65 17.77
C TYR A 95 -9.88 8.17 16.96
N PRO A 96 -9.79 8.16 15.63
CA PRO A 96 -10.87 7.64 14.79
C PRO A 96 -11.11 6.14 15.00
N TYR A 97 -10.18 5.44 15.65
CA TYR A 97 -10.26 4.02 15.96
C TYR A 97 -9.83 3.75 17.40
N PRO A 98 -10.39 2.72 18.06
CA PRO A 98 -10.03 2.37 19.43
C PRO A 98 -8.59 1.86 19.53
N VAL A 99 -8.02 1.93 20.73
CA VAL A 99 -6.73 1.30 21.04
C VAL A 99 -6.82 -0.21 20.80
N GLY A 100 -5.74 -0.78 20.26
CA GLY A 100 -5.67 -2.15 19.78
C GLY A 100 -5.96 -2.30 18.29
N THR A 101 -6.13 -1.20 17.55
CA THR A 101 -6.49 -1.26 16.12
C THR A 101 -5.27 -1.04 15.23
N ILE A 102 -5.17 -1.82 14.14
CA ILE A 102 -4.28 -1.59 13.01
C ILE A 102 -5.10 -1.13 11.81
N VAL A 103 -4.65 -0.09 11.12
CA VAL A 103 -5.26 0.40 9.89
C VAL A 103 -4.26 0.32 8.75
N PHE A 104 -4.66 -0.32 7.66
CA PHE A 104 -3.89 -0.38 6.42
C PHE A 104 -4.51 0.56 5.39
N GLU A 105 -3.72 1.49 4.88
CA GLU A 105 -4.17 2.47 3.91
C GLU A 105 -3.31 2.42 2.64
N ARG A 106 -3.97 2.68 1.51
CA ARG A 106 -3.32 3.00 0.25
C ARG A 106 -3.33 4.50 0.05
N ILE A 107 -2.17 5.09 -0.18
CA ILE A 107 -2.02 6.51 -0.47
C ILE A 107 -1.83 6.69 -1.97
N VAL A 108 -2.57 7.63 -2.57
CA VAL A 108 -2.32 8.09 -3.94
C VAL A 108 -2.30 9.61 -3.92
N SER A 109 -1.14 10.22 -4.22
CA SER A 109 -0.99 11.68 -4.31
C SER A 109 -1.58 12.41 -3.08
N ALA A 110 -1.14 11.99 -1.88
CA ALA A 110 -1.58 12.47 -0.56
C ALA A 110 -3.00 12.08 -0.09
N LYS A 111 -3.85 11.48 -0.93
CA LYS A 111 -5.15 10.94 -0.49
C LYS A 111 -5.01 9.49 -0.01
N GLY A 112 -5.30 9.25 1.28
CA GLY A 112 -5.40 7.92 1.87
C GLY A 112 -6.76 7.28 1.61
N THR A 113 -6.78 5.99 1.28
CA THR A 113 -7.97 5.14 1.24
C THR A 113 -7.71 3.93 2.13
N THR A 114 -8.55 3.73 3.15
CA THR A 114 -8.49 2.54 4.01
C THR A 114 -8.76 1.28 3.19
N ILE A 115 -7.82 0.34 3.25
CA ILE A 115 -7.94 -0.97 2.62
C ILE A 115 -8.58 -1.95 3.58
N GLU A 116 -8.09 -1.99 4.82
CA GLU A 116 -8.60 -2.88 5.86
C GLU A 116 -8.24 -2.32 7.24
N THR A 117 -9.08 -2.63 8.23
CA THR A 117 -8.89 -2.30 9.63
C THR A 117 -8.94 -3.59 10.44
N LEU A 118 -7.92 -3.85 11.24
CA LEU A 118 -7.80 -5.07 12.05
C LEU A 118 -7.81 -4.72 13.54
N CYS A 119 -8.61 -5.44 14.32
CA CYS A 119 -8.46 -5.42 15.78
C CYS A 119 -7.35 -6.40 16.17
N GLY A 120 -6.56 -6.03 17.18
CA GLY A 120 -5.46 -6.85 17.69
C GLY A 120 -5.92 -8.25 18.10
N GLY A 121 -7.12 -8.37 18.65
CA GLY A 121 -7.74 -9.66 19.01
C GLY A 121 -8.04 -10.59 17.83
N ASP A 122 -8.20 -10.06 16.62
CA ASP A 122 -8.47 -10.86 15.42
C ASP A 122 -7.20 -11.36 14.74
N ILE A 123 -6.04 -10.83 15.13
CA ILE A 123 -4.74 -11.21 14.57
C ILE A 123 -4.35 -12.57 15.14
N VAL A 124 -4.08 -13.49 14.23
CA VAL A 124 -3.71 -14.88 14.53
C VAL A 124 -2.21 -15.07 14.39
N ALA A 125 -1.60 -14.47 13.37
CA ALA A 125 -0.16 -14.55 13.17
C ALA A 125 0.40 -13.35 12.42
N VAL A 126 1.67 -13.05 12.65
CA VAL A 126 2.47 -12.15 11.84
C VAL A 126 3.71 -12.93 11.41
N CYS A 127 3.83 -13.21 10.11
CA CYS A 127 4.97 -13.94 9.57
C CYS A 127 5.97 -13.05 8.85
N ALA A 128 7.25 -13.31 9.10
CA ALA A 128 8.38 -12.71 8.42
C ALA A 128 8.42 -13.09 6.93
N PRO A 129 9.21 -12.36 6.10
CA PRO A 129 9.38 -12.70 4.69
C PRO A 129 9.86 -14.14 4.49
N GLY A 130 9.10 -14.94 3.75
CA GLY A 130 9.37 -16.37 3.54
C GLY A 130 8.84 -17.28 4.65
N GLY A 131 8.39 -16.71 5.78
CA GLY A 131 7.61 -17.41 6.80
C GLY A 131 6.17 -17.66 6.34
N GLY A 132 5.56 -18.70 6.89
CA GLY A 132 4.19 -19.07 6.60
C GLY A 132 3.46 -19.47 7.88
N TYR A 133 2.18 -19.11 7.96
CA TYR A 133 1.34 -19.54 9.06
C TYR A 133 1.17 -21.05 9.00
N SER A 134 1.47 -21.74 10.10
CA SER A 134 1.45 -23.20 10.18
C SER A 134 0.37 -23.74 11.12
N GLY A 135 -0.45 -22.86 11.68
CA GLY A 135 -1.54 -23.25 12.58
C GLY A 135 -2.75 -23.87 11.86
N GLU A 136 -3.81 -24.08 12.62
CA GLU A 136 -5.02 -24.70 12.12
C GLU A 136 -5.61 -23.91 10.94
N ASN A 137 -6.07 -24.61 9.91
CA ASN A 137 -6.62 -24.00 8.68
C ASN A 137 -5.63 -23.16 7.86
N ALA A 138 -4.31 -23.31 8.07
CA ALA A 138 -3.26 -22.64 7.28
C ALA A 138 -3.40 -22.81 5.75
N SER A 139 -3.87 -23.97 5.29
CA SER A 139 -4.10 -24.26 3.87
C SER A 139 -5.29 -23.51 3.26
N SER A 140 -6.17 -22.94 4.09
CA SER A 140 -7.38 -22.23 3.68
C SER A 140 -7.29 -20.70 3.80
N VAL A 141 -6.11 -20.18 4.13
CA VAL A 141 -5.87 -18.74 4.27
C VAL A 141 -6.09 -18.02 2.93
N ILE A 142 -6.95 -17.01 2.95
CA ILE A 142 -7.34 -16.23 1.76
C ILE A 142 -6.48 -14.97 1.65
N ASP A 143 -5.81 -14.79 0.52
CA ASP A 143 -5.08 -13.55 0.22
C ASP A 143 -6.06 -12.40 -0.02
N SER A 144 -6.19 -11.53 0.97
CA SER A 144 -7.16 -10.42 0.95
C SER A 144 -6.60 -9.18 0.29
N ALA A 145 -5.36 -8.80 0.60
CA ALA A 145 -4.72 -7.63 0.03
C ALA A 145 -3.19 -7.73 0.03
N ASN A 146 -2.57 -7.03 -0.93
CA ASN A 146 -1.15 -6.75 -0.92
C ASN A 146 -0.96 -5.23 -0.78
N VAL A 147 -0.61 -4.81 0.44
CA VAL A 147 -0.28 -3.43 0.81
C VAL A 147 1.22 -3.26 1.01
N SER A 148 2.03 -4.02 0.26
CA SER A 148 3.48 -3.97 0.28
C SER A 148 4.02 -3.35 -1.00
N CYS A 149 5.12 -2.60 -0.87
CA CYS A 149 5.86 -2.08 -2.02
C CYS A 149 6.83 -3.13 -2.61
N LYS A 150 7.08 -4.22 -1.88
CA LYS A 150 7.92 -5.33 -2.30
C LYS A 150 7.08 -6.48 -2.87
N LYS A 151 7.74 -7.42 -3.55
CA LYS A 151 7.12 -8.72 -3.91
C LYS A 151 6.69 -9.45 -2.63
N ALA A 152 5.62 -10.25 -2.73
CA ALA A 152 5.04 -10.96 -1.58
C ALA A 152 6.08 -11.82 -0.81
N GLU A 153 7.00 -12.48 -1.53
CA GLU A 153 8.11 -13.26 -0.95
C GLU A 153 9.05 -12.45 -0.05
N LYS A 154 9.11 -11.12 -0.23
CA LYS A 154 9.95 -10.20 0.53
C LYS A 154 9.14 -9.32 1.50
N ALA A 155 7.86 -9.63 1.67
CA ALA A 155 6.94 -8.91 2.52
C ALA A 155 6.65 -9.72 3.77
N TYR A 156 6.38 -9.02 4.88
CA TYR A 156 5.73 -9.65 6.01
C TYR A 156 4.28 -9.95 5.63
N SER A 157 3.67 -10.87 6.36
CA SER A 157 2.24 -11.12 6.23
C SER A 157 1.57 -11.14 7.60
N VAL A 158 0.40 -10.51 7.70
CA VAL A 158 -0.46 -10.63 8.87
C VAL A 158 -1.63 -11.53 8.50
N VAL A 159 -1.84 -12.57 9.29
CA VAL A 159 -2.98 -13.48 9.20
C VAL A 159 -3.97 -13.13 10.30
N TYR A 160 -5.22 -12.92 9.91
CA TYR A 160 -6.28 -12.50 10.82
C TYR A 160 -7.58 -13.23 10.51
N LYS A 161 -8.45 -13.30 11.50
CA LYS A 161 -9.77 -13.91 11.38
C LYS A 161 -10.78 -12.85 10.96
N LYS A 162 -11.62 -13.16 9.97
CA LYS A 162 -12.76 -12.33 9.58
C LYS A 162 -13.97 -13.25 9.39
N GLY A 163 -14.89 -13.22 10.36
CA GLY A 163 -15.92 -14.25 10.46
C GLY A 163 -15.30 -15.63 10.68
N ASP A 164 -15.66 -16.62 9.87
CA ASP A 164 -15.14 -17.99 9.99
C ASP A 164 -13.91 -18.28 9.12
N ALA A 165 -13.44 -17.29 8.34
CA ALA A 165 -12.31 -17.45 7.44
C ALA A 165 -11.05 -16.76 7.96
N LEU A 166 -9.89 -17.34 7.59
CA LEU A 166 -8.59 -16.72 7.77
C LEU A 166 -8.22 -15.92 6.52
N HIS A 167 -7.80 -14.69 6.73
CA HIS A 167 -7.37 -13.79 5.69
C HIS A 167 -5.93 -13.36 5.92
N ARG A 168 -5.24 -13.02 4.83
CA ARG A 168 -3.85 -12.57 4.85
C ARG A 168 -3.70 -11.22 4.15
N ILE A 169 -2.92 -10.33 4.77
CA ILE A 169 -2.47 -9.07 4.19
C ILE A 169 -0.94 -9.07 4.14
N PHE A 170 -0.37 -8.76 2.97
CA PHE A 170 1.07 -8.58 2.82
C PHE A 170 1.46 -7.11 3.01
N PHE A 171 2.50 -6.84 3.80
CA PHE A 171 2.93 -5.50 4.15
C PHE A 171 4.45 -5.45 4.45
N ASN A 172 5.01 -4.25 4.62
CA ASN A 172 6.44 -4.04 4.92
C ASN A 172 6.63 -3.19 6.18
N PRO A 173 6.36 -3.74 7.37
CA PRO A 173 6.54 -3.00 8.60
C PRO A 173 8.02 -2.76 8.89
N ASP A 174 8.32 -1.73 9.67
CA ASP A 174 9.59 -1.63 10.41
C ASP A 174 9.49 -2.34 11.76
N GLU A 175 10.63 -2.45 12.46
CA GLU A 175 10.69 -3.13 13.76
C GLU A 175 9.86 -2.43 14.84
N GLU A 176 9.75 -1.11 14.79
CA GLU A 176 8.97 -0.33 15.75
C GLU A 176 7.47 -0.61 15.60
N PHE A 177 6.98 -0.66 14.36
CA PHE A 177 5.63 -1.10 14.05
C PHE A 177 5.37 -2.51 14.58
N LEU A 178 6.28 -3.47 14.31
CA LEU A 178 6.14 -4.85 14.77
C LEU A 178 6.08 -4.96 16.30
N ASN A 179 6.86 -4.16 17.03
CA ASN A 179 6.82 -4.12 18.49
C ASN A 179 5.45 -3.71 19.01
N HIS A 180 4.86 -2.65 18.45
CA HIS A 180 3.50 -2.25 18.83
C HIS A 180 2.45 -3.29 18.44
N VAL A 181 2.61 -4.00 17.32
CA VAL A 181 1.72 -5.12 16.98
C VAL A 181 1.81 -6.24 18.01
N ARG A 182 3.01 -6.57 18.51
CA ARG A 182 3.18 -7.56 19.61
C ARG A 182 2.46 -7.13 20.88
N GLU A 183 2.46 -5.83 21.20
CA GLU A 183 1.77 -5.28 22.38
C GLU A 183 0.25 -5.42 22.27
N ILE A 184 -0.33 -5.13 21.10
CA ILE A 184 -1.80 -5.15 20.91
C ILE A 184 -2.35 -6.54 20.55
N ALA A 185 -1.52 -7.46 20.10
CA ALA A 185 -1.89 -8.83 19.72
C ALA A 185 -0.96 -9.87 20.37
N PRO A 186 -0.91 -9.95 21.72
CA PRO A 186 -0.02 -10.85 22.44
C PRO A 186 -0.32 -12.34 22.17
N GLN A 187 -1.53 -12.67 21.71
CA GLN A 187 -1.94 -14.02 21.33
C GLN A 187 -1.48 -14.43 19.93
N ALA A 188 -1.01 -13.49 19.10
CA ALA A 188 -0.62 -13.78 17.74
C ALA A 188 0.71 -14.54 17.68
N GLU A 189 0.80 -15.52 16.79
CA GLU A 189 2.04 -16.24 16.51
C GLU A 189 2.98 -15.36 15.67
N PHE A 190 4.21 -15.15 16.14
CA PHE A 190 5.24 -14.46 15.36
C PHE A 190 6.16 -15.47 14.70
N CYS A 191 5.92 -15.64 13.40
CA CYS A 191 6.66 -16.40 12.41
C CYS A 191 7.42 -15.42 11.49
#